data_AF-A0A0G0E831-F1
#
_entry.id   AF-A0A0G0E831-F1
#
_cell.length_a   1.000
_cell.length_b   1.000
_cell.length_c   1.000
_cell.angle_alpha   90.00
_cell.angle_beta   90.00
_cell.angle_gamma   90.00
#
_symmetry.space_group_name_H-M   'P 1'
#
loop_
_entity.id
_entity.type
_entity.pdbx_description
1 polymer ?
#
loop_
_entity_poly.entity_id
_entity_poly.type
_entity_poly.pdbx_seq_one_letter_code
_entity_poly.pdbx_strand_id
1 'polypeptide(L)'
;MARGKSDDEKKRETGLKHYRFNFMTDTKLQIFPYDYNSGPLKLKDLNKPLKMGNCRLAIQHYFYCCHHRYFQRKDMLAPRVYCEVGNFVARPNRGDVIFAEKKIRSKDISDVNSWIVGLHTAIYIGKPGRSIIKFLPTGINLNDNMDYIWHSSLLSKGSAFWTLDELKKHYDIIAIKRLI
;
A
#
# COMPACT_ATOMS: atom_id res chain seq x y z
N MET A 1 -3.29 -21.84 51.33
CA MET A 1 -3.58 -22.43 50.00
C MET A 1 -3.46 -21.34 48.94
N ALA A 2 -2.28 -21.18 48.35
CA ALA A 2 -2.04 -20.25 47.25
C ALA A 2 -1.91 -21.08 45.97
N ARG A 3 -2.85 -20.91 45.03
CA ARG A 3 -2.85 -21.60 43.73
C ARG A 3 -1.77 -21.00 42.85
N GLY A 4 -0.76 -21.80 42.52
CA GLY A 4 0.24 -21.49 41.50
C GLY A 4 -0.44 -21.28 40.16
N LYS A 5 -0.05 -20.20 39.47
CA LYS A 5 -0.40 -20.01 38.06
C LYS A 5 0.45 -20.95 37.22
N SER A 6 -0.19 -21.70 36.33
CA SER A 6 0.42 -22.70 35.46
C SER A 6 1.29 -22.05 34.38
N ASP A 7 2.36 -22.75 34.01
CA ASP A 7 3.38 -22.37 33.02
C ASP A 7 2.88 -22.28 31.55
N ASP A 8 1.57 -22.27 31.32
CA ASP A 8 0.97 -22.23 29.97
C ASP A 8 0.74 -20.80 29.44
N GLU A 9 1.06 -19.76 30.22
CA GLU A 9 0.90 -18.36 29.81
C GLU A 9 2.13 -17.78 29.08
N LYS A 10 3.03 -18.64 28.57
CA LYS A 10 4.31 -18.26 27.94
C LYS A 10 4.47 -18.54 26.43
N LYS A 11 3.41 -18.89 25.70
CA LYS A 11 3.51 -19.17 24.24
C LYS A 11 2.39 -18.53 23.42
N ARG A 12 2.40 -17.20 23.34
CA ARG A 12 1.85 -16.46 22.18
C ARG A 12 2.86 -15.44 21.69
N GLU A 13 4.10 -15.90 21.46
CA GLU A 13 4.98 -15.25 20.51
C GLU A 13 4.35 -15.41 19.12
N THR A 14 3.80 -14.31 18.62
CA THR A 14 3.40 -14.15 17.24
C THR A 14 4.56 -14.59 16.34
N GLY A 15 4.37 -15.68 15.59
CA GLY A 15 5.33 -16.26 14.65
C GLY A 15 5.61 -15.38 13.42
N LEU A 16 5.95 -14.10 13.63
CA LEU A 16 6.65 -13.29 12.66
C LEU A 16 8.08 -13.81 12.60
N LYS A 17 8.31 -14.78 11.73
CA LYS A 17 9.66 -15.17 11.31
C LYS A 17 10.36 -13.88 10.88
N HIS A 18 11.31 -13.43 11.70
CA HIS A 18 12.26 -12.39 11.35
C HIS A 18 13.14 -12.94 10.23
N TYR A 19 12.66 -12.83 8.99
CA TYR A 19 13.51 -13.02 7.83
C TYR A 19 14.60 -11.95 7.91
N ARG A 20 15.86 -12.39 8.08
CA ARG A 20 17.02 -11.53 7.84
C ARG A 20 17.06 -11.22 6.35
N PHE A 21 16.40 -10.14 5.96
CA PHE A 21 16.42 -9.66 4.59
C PHE A 21 17.70 -8.83 4.40
N ASN A 22 18.47 -9.13 3.36
CA ASN A 22 19.41 -8.17 2.79
C ASN A 22 18.57 -7.09 2.11
N PHE A 23 18.05 -6.16 2.91
CA PHE A 23 17.35 -5.00 2.38
C PHE A 23 18.37 -4.11 1.70
N MET A 24 18.16 -3.82 0.41
CA MET A 24 18.77 -2.63 -0.16
C MET A 24 18.14 -1.43 0.55
N THR A 25 18.87 -0.88 1.52
CA THR A 25 18.44 0.24 2.38
C THR A 25 18.22 1.55 1.62
N ASP A 26 18.60 1.60 0.33
CA ASP A 26 18.64 2.82 -0.49
C ASP A 26 17.75 2.76 -1.74
N THR A 27 16.67 1.98 -1.72
CA THR A 27 15.82 1.85 -2.92
C THR A 27 14.78 2.97 -2.97
N LYS A 28 14.86 3.82 -3.99
CA LYS A 28 13.83 4.83 -4.30
C LYS A 28 12.52 4.15 -4.70
N LEU A 29 11.38 4.75 -4.35
CA LEU A 29 10.10 4.50 -4.98
C LEU A 29 10.28 4.67 -6.50
N GLN A 30 9.84 3.69 -7.27
CA GLN A 30 10.06 3.65 -8.71
C GLN A 30 8.83 4.18 -9.46
N ILE A 31 9.10 4.86 -10.58
CA ILE A 31 8.08 5.20 -11.57
C ILE A 31 8.09 4.09 -12.61
N PHE A 32 6.92 3.53 -12.89
CA PHE A 32 6.75 2.47 -13.87
C PHE A 32 5.45 2.69 -14.67
N PRO A 33 5.38 2.21 -15.91
CA PRO A 33 4.14 2.17 -16.68
C PRO A 33 3.08 1.27 -16.06
N TYR A 34 1.81 1.56 -16.37
CA TYR A 34 0.68 0.86 -15.78
C TYR A 34 0.26 -0.39 -16.56
N ASP A 35 0.15 -1.52 -15.85
CA ASP A 35 -0.60 -2.72 -16.28
C ASP A 35 -1.32 -3.30 -15.07
N TYR A 36 -2.64 -3.43 -15.17
CA TYR A 36 -3.49 -3.95 -14.10
C TYR A 36 -3.05 -5.32 -13.56
N ASN A 37 -2.47 -6.19 -14.40
CA ASN A 37 -2.12 -7.57 -14.05
C ASN A 37 -0.67 -7.74 -13.56
N SER A 38 0.15 -6.68 -13.60
CA SER A 38 1.61 -6.75 -13.39
C SER A 38 2.11 -6.86 -11.94
N GLY A 39 1.22 -7.04 -10.95
CA GLY A 39 1.60 -7.16 -9.54
C GLY A 39 0.48 -7.67 -8.63
N PRO A 40 0.76 -7.98 -7.36
CA PRO A 40 2.01 -7.84 -6.62
C PRO A 40 3.10 -8.86 -7.02
N LEU A 41 4.35 -8.57 -6.68
CA LEU A 41 5.51 -9.41 -7.01
C LEU A 41 5.99 -10.28 -5.85
N LYS A 42 6.78 -11.31 -6.18
CA LYS A 42 7.54 -12.07 -5.19
C LYS A 42 8.71 -11.21 -4.71
N LEU A 43 9.15 -11.42 -3.47
CA LEU A 43 10.25 -10.65 -2.85
C LEU A 43 11.50 -10.57 -3.73
N LYS A 44 11.94 -11.71 -4.30
CA LYS A 44 13.13 -11.78 -5.16
C LYS A 44 13.05 -10.90 -6.41
N ASP A 45 11.83 -10.60 -6.86
CA ASP A 45 11.56 -9.81 -8.06
C ASP A 45 11.33 -8.33 -7.70
N LEU A 46 11.00 -8.02 -6.45
CA LEU A 46 10.90 -6.65 -5.94
C LEU A 46 12.28 -5.97 -5.80
N ASN A 47 13.36 -6.76 -5.71
CA ASN A 47 14.74 -6.27 -5.73
C ASN A 47 15.26 -5.94 -7.15
N LYS A 48 14.47 -6.24 -8.19
CA LYS A 48 14.83 -5.93 -9.58
C LYS A 48 14.17 -4.61 -10.01
N PRO A 49 14.68 -3.95 -11.06
CA PRO A 49 13.97 -2.82 -11.65
C PRO A 49 12.53 -3.20 -12.05
N LEU A 50 11.55 -2.40 -11.60
CA LEU A 50 10.14 -2.60 -11.89
C LEU A 50 9.84 -2.09 -13.30
N LYS A 51 9.54 -3.01 -14.21
CA LYS A 51 9.26 -2.67 -15.62
C LYS A 51 7.82 -2.24 -15.87
N MET A 52 6.88 -2.77 -15.09
CA MET A 52 5.44 -2.52 -15.15
C MET A 52 4.90 -2.61 -13.73
N GLY A 53 3.77 -1.94 -13.45
CA GLY A 53 3.12 -2.09 -12.16
C GLY A 53 1.65 -1.69 -12.13
N ASN A 54 1.02 -2.01 -11.01
CA ASN A 54 -0.35 -1.62 -10.66
C ASN A 54 -0.37 -0.98 -9.27
N CYS A 55 -1.55 -0.53 -8.86
CA CYS A 55 -1.79 0.06 -7.54
C CYS A 55 -1.34 -0.85 -6.39
N ARG A 56 -1.50 -2.18 -6.53
CA ARG A 56 -1.08 -3.16 -5.52
C ARG A 56 0.44 -3.22 -5.40
N LEU A 57 1.17 -3.17 -6.52
CA LEU A 57 2.63 -3.14 -6.52
C LEU A 57 3.16 -1.85 -5.91
N ALA A 58 2.53 -0.69 -6.17
CA ALA A 58 2.92 0.56 -5.52
C ALA A 58 2.86 0.43 -3.99
N ILE A 59 1.79 -0.16 -3.45
CA ILE A 59 1.63 -0.37 -2.00
C ILE A 59 2.71 -1.31 -1.48
N GLN A 60 2.93 -2.44 -2.16
CA GLN A 60 3.94 -3.41 -1.76
C GLN A 60 5.35 -2.79 -1.74
N HIS A 61 5.66 -2.00 -2.77
CA HIS A 61 6.95 -1.33 -2.90
C HIS A 61 7.12 -0.23 -1.85
N TYR A 62 6.05 0.53 -1.51
CA TYR A 62 6.09 1.53 -0.45
C TYR A 62 6.53 0.94 0.88
N PHE A 63 5.84 -0.11 1.33
CA PHE A 63 6.14 -0.74 2.61
C PHE A 63 7.50 -1.41 2.61
N TYR A 64 7.92 -1.97 1.48
CA TYR A 64 9.24 -2.55 1.34
C TYR A 64 10.35 -1.50 1.49
N CYS A 65 10.25 -0.37 0.79
CA CYS A 65 11.27 0.68 0.82
C CYS A 65 11.24 1.51 2.11
N CYS A 66 10.05 1.94 2.54
CA CYS A 66 9.91 2.92 3.61
C CYS A 66 9.80 2.30 5.01
N HIS A 67 9.31 1.06 5.10
CA HIS A 67 9.02 0.40 6.37
C HIS A 67 9.77 -0.93 6.54
N HIS A 68 10.64 -1.29 5.60
CA HIS A 68 11.37 -2.57 5.57
C HIS A 68 10.42 -3.76 5.79
N ARG A 69 9.20 -3.69 5.25
CA ARG A 69 8.16 -4.70 5.42
C ARG A 69 7.70 -5.21 4.07
N TYR A 70 7.94 -6.50 3.83
CA TYR A 70 7.41 -7.19 2.66
C TYR A 70 6.01 -7.74 2.95
N PHE A 71 5.04 -7.33 2.15
CA PHE A 71 3.72 -7.94 2.12
C PHE A 71 3.65 -8.98 0.99
N GLN A 72 3.23 -10.21 1.30
CA GLN A 72 3.05 -11.23 0.27
C GLN A 72 1.82 -10.90 -0.59
N ARG A 73 1.72 -11.51 -1.77
CA ARG A 73 0.54 -11.32 -2.64
C ARG A 73 -0.79 -11.60 -1.93
N LYS A 74 -0.84 -12.59 -1.05
CA LYS A 74 -2.04 -12.92 -0.24
C LYS A 74 -2.37 -11.86 0.81
N ASP A 75 -1.36 -11.10 1.26
CA ASP A 75 -1.49 -10.02 2.25
C ASP A 75 -1.79 -8.69 1.56
N MET A 76 -1.82 -8.67 0.23
CA MET A 76 -2.02 -7.51 -0.62
C MET A 76 -3.38 -7.60 -1.32
N LEU A 77 -4.36 -6.86 -0.79
CA LEU A 77 -5.59 -6.44 -1.46
C LEU A 77 -6.39 -7.56 -2.18
N ALA A 78 -6.46 -8.74 -1.58
CA ALA A 78 -7.61 -9.64 -1.79
C ALA A 78 -8.81 -9.13 -0.96
N PRO A 79 -10.05 -9.52 -1.26
CA PRO A 79 -11.22 -9.18 -0.43
C PRO A 79 -11.00 -9.44 1.05
N ARG A 80 -10.36 -10.56 1.36
CA ARG A 80 -9.93 -10.91 2.70
C ARG A 80 -9.03 -9.86 3.36
N VAL A 81 -8.10 -9.26 2.62
CA VAL A 81 -7.19 -8.22 3.15
C VAL A 81 -7.95 -6.95 3.49
N TYR A 82 -8.90 -6.56 2.63
CA TYR A 82 -9.81 -5.45 2.90
C TYR A 82 -10.63 -5.67 4.17
N CYS A 83 -11.10 -6.89 4.42
CA CYS A 83 -11.89 -7.20 5.61
C CYS A 83 -11.03 -7.43 6.88
N GLU A 84 -9.92 -8.15 6.79
CA GLU A 84 -9.23 -8.72 7.97
C GLU A 84 -7.89 -8.06 8.33
N VAL A 85 -7.18 -7.44 7.38
CA VAL A 85 -5.78 -6.99 7.60
C VAL A 85 -5.69 -5.50 7.92
N GLY A 86 -5.33 -5.14 9.16
CA GLY A 86 -5.21 -3.75 9.60
C GLY A 86 -6.52 -3.15 10.11
N ASN A 87 -6.52 -1.86 10.45
CA ASN A 87 -7.67 -1.18 11.07
C ASN A 87 -8.25 -0.10 10.16
N PHE A 88 -9.58 0.01 10.12
CA PHE A 88 -10.25 1.14 9.46
C PHE A 88 -10.05 2.42 10.27
N VAL A 89 -9.73 3.51 9.58
CA VAL A 89 -9.51 4.82 10.20
C VAL A 89 -10.28 5.90 9.44
N ALA A 90 -10.70 6.96 10.15
CA ALA A 90 -11.48 8.04 9.57
C ALA A 90 -10.62 9.08 8.81
N ARG A 91 -9.36 9.24 9.21
CA ARG A 91 -8.42 10.20 8.62
C ARG A 91 -7.11 9.51 8.27
N PRO A 92 -6.57 9.73 7.06
CA PRO A 92 -5.33 9.09 6.67
C PRO A 92 -4.15 9.70 7.41
N ASN A 93 -3.22 8.84 7.81
CA ASN A 93 -1.88 9.18 8.22
C ASN A 93 -0.88 8.51 7.26
N ARG A 94 0.39 8.92 7.30
CA ARG A 94 1.44 8.37 6.45
C ARG A 94 1.50 6.84 6.57
N GLY A 95 1.45 6.19 5.42
CA GLY A 95 1.45 4.73 5.29
C GLY A 95 0.07 4.10 5.28
N ASP A 96 -1.01 4.87 5.53
CA ASP A 96 -2.37 4.34 5.43
C ASP A 96 -2.72 4.09 3.95
N VAL A 97 -3.42 2.99 3.70
CA VAL A 97 -3.90 2.58 2.37
C VAL A 97 -5.30 3.12 2.16
N ILE A 98 -5.49 3.86 1.08
CA ILE A 98 -6.77 4.43 0.66
C ILE A 98 -7.37 3.49 -0.39
N PHE A 99 -8.62 3.12 -0.17
CA PHE A 99 -9.46 2.38 -1.11
C PHE A 99 -10.46 3.34 -1.72
N ALA A 100 -10.53 3.36 -3.05
CA ALA A 100 -11.37 4.28 -3.78
C ALA A 100 -12.05 3.61 -4.97
N GLU A 101 -13.27 4.03 -5.28
CA GLU A 101 -14.04 3.59 -6.42
C GLU A 101 -14.01 4.66 -7.50
N LYS A 102 -13.97 4.26 -8.79
CA LYS A 102 -14.09 5.24 -9.88
C LYS A 102 -15.50 5.82 -9.90
N LYS A 103 -15.63 7.15 -10.01
CA LYS A 103 -16.93 7.84 -10.07
C LYS A 103 -17.80 7.38 -11.24
N ILE A 104 -17.18 7.12 -12.38
CA ILE A 104 -17.86 6.52 -13.53
C ILE A 104 -17.72 5.01 -13.40
N ARG A 105 -18.75 4.36 -12.82
CA ARG A 105 -18.82 2.91 -12.72
C ARG A 105 -18.86 2.28 -14.10
N SER A 106 -18.05 1.24 -14.33
CA SER A 106 -18.45 0.20 -15.27
C SER A 106 -19.64 -0.51 -14.63
N LYS A 107 -20.81 -0.44 -15.29
CA LYS A 107 -21.95 -1.29 -14.94
C LYS A 107 -21.47 -2.76 -14.92
N ASP A 108 -21.99 -3.55 -14.00
CA ASP A 108 -21.72 -4.99 -13.81
C ASP A 108 -20.58 -5.39 -12.87
N ILE A 109 -20.73 -5.04 -11.58
CA ILE A 109 -20.12 -5.85 -10.52
C ILE A 109 -21.26 -6.50 -9.73
N SER A 110 -21.39 -7.82 -9.87
CA SER A 110 -22.50 -8.60 -9.31
C SER A 110 -22.28 -9.08 -7.87
N ASP A 111 -21.05 -9.02 -7.36
CA ASP A 111 -20.72 -9.49 -6.01
C ASP A 111 -19.67 -8.62 -5.29
N VAL A 112 -19.70 -8.68 -3.95
CA VAL A 112 -18.87 -7.86 -3.06
C VAL A 112 -17.37 -8.16 -3.23
N ASN A 113 -16.98 -9.40 -3.50
CA ASN A 113 -15.57 -9.76 -3.64
C ASN A 113 -15.00 -9.18 -4.94
N SER A 114 -15.74 -9.31 -6.05
CA SER A 114 -15.38 -8.68 -7.31
C SER A 114 -15.32 -7.15 -7.18
N TRP A 115 -16.22 -6.55 -6.40
CA TRP A 115 -16.20 -5.12 -6.11
C TRP A 115 -14.93 -4.71 -5.36
N ILE A 116 -14.58 -5.41 -4.29
CA ILE A 116 -13.37 -5.13 -3.51
C ILE A 116 -12.11 -5.29 -4.36
N VAL A 117 -12.06 -6.32 -5.22
CA VAL A 117 -10.92 -6.50 -6.16
C VAL A 117 -10.84 -5.35 -7.15
N GLY A 118 -11.98 -4.80 -7.58
CA GLY A 118 -12.06 -3.67 -8.50
C GLY A 118 -11.72 -2.31 -7.87
N LEU A 119 -11.65 -2.21 -6.54
CA LEU A 119 -11.30 -0.94 -5.87
C LEU A 119 -9.89 -0.49 -6.28
N HIS A 120 -9.81 0.77 -6.66
CA HIS A 120 -8.54 1.46 -6.82
C HIS A 120 -7.89 1.64 -5.45
N THR A 121 -6.57 1.53 -5.40
CA THR A 121 -5.84 1.68 -4.13
C THR A 121 -4.66 2.62 -4.25
N ALA A 122 -4.39 3.33 -3.16
CA ALA A 122 -3.34 4.32 -3.05
C ALA A 122 -2.74 4.30 -1.64
N ILE A 123 -1.53 4.82 -1.49
CA ILE A 123 -0.86 4.98 -0.19
C ILE A 123 -0.83 6.45 0.12
N TYR A 124 -1.30 6.84 1.29
CA TYR A 124 -1.08 8.18 1.78
C TYR A 124 0.37 8.35 2.23
N ILE A 125 1.13 9.20 1.54
CA ILE A 125 2.54 9.48 1.89
C ILE A 125 2.67 10.76 2.75
N GLY A 126 1.60 11.56 2.80
CA GLY A 126 1.51 12.83 3.52
C GLY A 126 2.42 13.90 2.95
N LYS A 127 2.73 14.92 3.74
CA LYS A 127 3.70 15.96 3.35
C LYS A 127 5.08 15.37 3.09
N PRO A 128 5.77 15.80 2.02
CA PRO A 128 7.10 15.33 1.70
C PRO A 128 8.12 15.92 2.68
N GLY A 129 8.24 15.35 3.87
CA GLY A 129 9.34 15.64 4.78
C GLY A 129 10.63 14.92 4.38
N ARG A 130 11.76 15.28 5.01
CA ARG A 130 13.07 14.63 4.77
C ARG A 130 13.00 13.09 4.78
N SER A 131 12.15 12.53 5.64
CA SER A 131 11.98 11.08 5.80
C SER A 131 11.42 10.37 4.58
N ILE A 132 10.59 11.04 3.76
CA ILE A 132 10.00 10.44 2.54
C ILE A 132 10.69 10.94 1.27
N ILE A 133 11.20 12.18 1.24
CA ILE A 133 11.94 12.73 0.10
C ILE A 133 13.11 11.82 -0.29
N LYS A 134 13.82 11.25 0.69
CA LYS A 134 14.91 10.31 0.42
C LYS A 134 14.47 9.07 -0.35
N PHE A 135 13.19 8.71 -0.33
CA PHE A 135 12.63 7.60 -1.09
C PHE A 135 11.96 8.04 -2.40
N LEU A 136 11.69 9.33 -2.64
CA LEU A 136 11.07 9.74 -3.90
C LEU A 136 12.03 9.59 -5.09
N PRO A 137 11.52 9.24 -6.29
CA PRO A 137 12.31 9.23 -7.51
C PRO A 137 12.86 10.62 -7.81
N THR A 138 14.05 10.68 -8.41
CA THR A 138 14.66 11.95 -8.86
C THR A 138 13.75 12.65 -9.87
N GLY A 139 13.64 13.98 -9.76
CA GLY A 139 12.84 14.80 -10.69
C GLY A 139 11.36 14.94 -10.32
N ILE A 140 10.88 14.25 -9.28
CA ILE A 140 9.57 14.52 -8.69
C ILE A 140 9.68 15.76 -7.81
N ASN A 141 9.08 16.87 -8.25
CA ASN A 141 8.99 18.12 -7.49
C ASN A 141 7.61 18.21 -6.84
N LEU A 142 7.56 17.99 -5.52
CA LEU A 142 6.33 18.09 -4.73
C LEU A 142 6.35 19.38 -3.91
N ASN A 143 5.18 19.94 -3.66
CA ASN A 143 5.04 21.09 -2.78
C ASN A 143 5.05 20.62 -1.31
N ASP A 144 6.04 21.04 -0.54
CA ASP A 144 6.24 20.64 0.87
C ASP A 144 5.05 20.96 1.80
N ASN A 145 4.14 21.84 1.38
CA ASN A 145 2.95 22.21 2.14
C ASN A 145 1.73 21.33 1.87
N MET A 146 1.78 20.46 0.86
CA MET A 146 0.66 19.62 0.44
C MET A 146 0.85 18.17 0.86
N ASP A 147 -0.26 17.52 1.18
CA ASP A 147 -0.29 16.08 1.43
C ASP A 147 -0.48 15.32 0.12
N TYR A 148 0.35 14.28 -0.06
CA TYR A 148 0.31 13.46 -1.25
C TYR A 148 -0.11 12.03 -0.97
N ILE A 149 -0.66 11.44 -2.01
CA ILE A 149 -0.84 10.00 -2.15
C ILE A 149 0.07 9.50 -3.27
N TRP A 150 0.56 8.29 -3.12
CA TRP A 150 1.23 7.58 -4.19
C TRP A 150 0.35 6.41 -4.65
N HIS A 151 0.20 6.24 -5.95
CA HIS A 151 -0.51 5.12 -6.54
C HIS A 151 -0.05 4.89 -7.97
N SER A 152 -0.66 3.90 -8.64
CA SER A 152 -0.53 3.73 -10.08
C SER A 152 -1.88 3.94 -10.74
N SER A 153 -1.93 4.77 -11.76
CA SER A 153 -3.17 5.22 -12.40
C SER A 153 -3.14 4.92 -13.88
N LEU A 154 -4.23 4.39 -14.41
CA LEU A 154 -4.44 4.32 -15.85
C LEU A 154 -4.46 5.72 -16.48
N LEU A 155 -4.98 6.72 -15.76
CA LEU A 155 -5.06 8.11 -16.22
C LEU A 155 -3.66 8.71 -16.44
N SER A 156 -2.72 8.42 -15.54
CA SER A 156 -1.32 8.84 -15.64
C SER A 156 -0.45 7.86 -16.44
N LYS A 157 -1.05 6.78 -16.96
CA LYS A 157 -0.36 5.66 -17.63
C LYS A 157 0.81 5.06 -16.81
N GLY A 158 0.78 5.16 -15.49
CA GLY A 158 1.89 4.74 -14.64
C GLY A 158 1.75 5.18 -13.18
N SER A 159 2.89 5.28 -12.49
CA SER A 159 2.96 5.82 -11.13
C SER A 159 2.60 7.31 -11.09
N ALA A 160 1.83 7.68 -10.07
CA ALA A 160 1.29 9.03 -9.88
C ALA A 160 1.43 9.46 -8.42
N PHE A 161 1.79 10.73 -8.24
CA PHE A 161 1.85 11.41 -6.94
C PHE A 161 0.84 12.53 -6.97
N TRP A 162 -0.33 12.30 -6.38
CA TRP A 162 -1.47 13.21 -6.42
C TRP A 162 -1.75 13.78 -5.05
N THR A 163 -2.42 14.93 -5.00
CA THR A 163 -3.06 15.37 -3.75
C THR A 163 -4.33 14.56 -3.51
N LEU A 164 -4.84 14.60 -2.27
CA LEU A 164 -6.12 13.97 -1.96
C LEU A 164 -7.27 14.57 -2.78
N ASP A 165 -7.24 15.86 -3.03
CA ASP A 165 -8.25 16.56 -3.83
C ASP A 165 -8.19 16.13 -5.30
N GLU A 166 -7.00 15.93 -5.85
CA GLU A 166 -6.82 15.41 -7.20
C GLU A 166 -7.37 13.98 -7.34
N LEU A 167 -7.12 13.10 -6.35
CA LEU A 167 -7.76 11.78 -6.33
C LEU A 167 -9.29 11.89 -6.32
N LYS A 168 -9.83 12.75 -5.47
CA LYS A 168 -11.28 12.96 -5.32
C LYS A 168 -11.96 13.52 -6.57
N LYS A 169 -11.21 14.11 -7.52
CA LYS A 169 -11.78 14.49 -8.82
C LYS A 169 -12.22 13.28 -9.65
N HIS A 170 -11.52 12.15 -9.50
CA HIS A 170 -11.71 10.96 -10.34
C HIS A 170 -12.31 9.76 -9.60
N TYR A 171 -12.14 9.72 -8.28
CA TYR A 171 -12.53 8.59 -7.44
C TYR A 171 -13.32 9.05 -6.21
N ASP A 172 -14.17 8.18 -5.70
CA ASP A 172 -14.80 8.29 -4.39
C ASP A 172 -14.04 7.42 -3.39
N ILE A 173 -13.63 8.01 -2.27
CA ILE A 173 -12.92 7.26 -1.22
C ILE A 173 -13.93 6.44 -0.45
N ILE A 174 -13.73 5.12 -0.45
CA ILE A 174 -14.61 4.15 0.20
C ILE A 174 -14.12 3.85 1.62
N ALA A 175 -12.81 3.66 1.79
CA ALA A 175 -12.22 3.32 3.07
C ALA A 175 -10.75 3.73 3.16
N ILE A 176 -10.28 3.86 4.40
CA ILE A 176 -8.86 4.07 4.70
C ILE A 176 -8.46 3.03 5.73
N LYS A 177 -7.33 2.36 5.48
CA LYS A 177 -6.85 1.26 6.30
C LYS A 177 -5.41 1.43 6.73
N ARG A 178 -5.16 1.28 8.02
CA ARG A 178 -3.83 1.28 8.62
C ARG A 178 -3.33 -0.15 8.76
N LEU A 179 -2.23 -0.49 8.10
CA LEU A 179 -1.69 -1.86 8.07
C LEU A 179 -0.60 -2.12 9.14
N ILE A 180 -0.04 -1.06 9.73
CA ILE A 180 1.02 -1.10 10.75
C ILE A 180 0.62 -0.18 11.90
#